data_AF-A0A6B3E6J8-F1
#
_entry.id   AF-A0A6B3E6J8-F1
#
_cell.length_a   1.000
_cell.length_b   1.000
_cell.length_c   1.000
_cell.angle_alpha   90.00
_cell.angle_beta   90.00
_cell.angle_gamma   90.00
#
_symmetry.space_group_name_H-M   'P 1'
#
loop_
_entity.id
_entity.type
_entity.pdbx_description
1 polymer ?
#
loop_
_entity_poly.entity_id
_entity_poly.type
_entity_poly.pdbx_seq_one_letter_code
_entity_poly.pdbx_strand_id
1 'polypeptide(L)'
;LTVDGEETTEPKENGGLSESALPKAFAYTRADDKAARAGGAGQREYRILVVAEKYQTGFDQPLLTTMYVNKSLTGISAVQTLSRLNRTAERKTQADLAVLDFVNDANDIQDSFRPYF
;
A
#
# COMPACT_ATOMS: atom_id res chain seq x y z
N LEU A 1 -15.32 7.20 4.71
CA LEU A 1 -15.27 5.84 5.32
C LEU A 1 -15.69 5.99 6.75
N THR A 2 -16.44 5.04 7.31
CA THR A 2 -16.78 5.08 8.74
C THR A 2 -15.92 4.04 9.46
N VAL A 3 -15.13 4.47 10.43
CA VAL A 3 -14.34 3.59 11.31
C VAL A 3 -14.78 3.87 12.72
N ASP A 4 -15.21 2.84 13.46
CA ASP A 4 -15.71 2.94 14.84
C ASP A 4 -16.83 3.98 15.07
N GLY A 5 -17.66 4.23 14.04
CA GLY A 5 -18.77 5.18 14.09
C GLY A 5 -18.41 6.62 13.74
N GLU A 6 -17.13 6.92 13.47
CA GLU A 6 -16.69 8.24 12.99
C GLU A 6 -16.42 8.25 11.50
N GLU A 7 -16.88 9.31 10.82
CA GLU A 7 -16.53 9.53 9.42
C GLU A 7 -15.07 9.99 9.29
N THR A 8 -14.31 9.28 8.46
CA THR A 8 -12.92 9.59 8.12
C THR A 8 -12.71 9.62 6.61
N THR A 9 -11.61 10.27 6.22
CA THR A 9 -11.18 10.42 4.83
C THR A 9 -9.75 9.89 4.68
N GLU A 10 -9.39 9.42 3.49
CA GLU A 10 -8.05 8.93 3.22
C GLU A 10 -6.95 9.97 3.52
N PRO A 11 -7.07 11.27 3.17
CA PRO A 11 -6.11 12.27 3.60
C PRO A 11 -6.01 12.38 5.12
N LYS A 12 -7.13 12.31 5.87
CA LYS A 12 -7.13 12.37 7.34
C LYS A 12 -6.31 11.20 7.93
N GLU A 13 -6.51 9.99 7.43
CA GLU A 13 -5.76 8.80 7.87
C GLU A 13 -4.29 8.83 7.44
N ASN A 14 -3.98 9.42 6.29
CA ASN A 14 -2.62 9.51 5.74
C ASN A 14 -1.87 10.78 6.19
N GLY A 15 -2.24 11.36 7.35
CA GLY A 15 -1.54 12.48 7.96
C GLY A 15 -1.75 13.83 7.26
N GLY A 16 -2.90 14.03 6.62
CA GLY A 16 -3.29 15.24 5.90
C GLY A 16 -2.69 15.38 4.51
N LEU A 17 -1.99 14.36 4.00
CA LEU A 17 -1.33 14.42 2.70
C LEU A 17 -2.34 14.50 1.57
N SER A 18 -2.13 15.42 0.62
CA SER A 18 -2.84 15.43 -0.65
C SER A 18 -2.41 14.25 -1.51
N GLU A 19 -3.28 13.82 -2.43
CA GLU A 19 -2.98 12.71 -3.34
C GLU A 19 -1.70 12.97 -4.16
N SER A 20 -1.49 14.22 -4.57
CA SER A 20 -0.28 14.66 -5.30
C SER A 20 1.01 14.60 -4.47
N ALA A 21 0.92 14.66 -3.14
CA ALA A 21 2.08 14.62 -2.25
C ALA A 21 2.47 13.19 -1.86
N LEU A 22 1.55 12.22 -1.97
CA LEU A 22 1.77 10.84 -1.54
C LEU A 22 2.98 10.18 -2.19
N PRO A 23 3.21 10.24 -3.53
CA PRO A 23 4.35 9.55 -4.14
C PRO A 23 5.67 10.00 -3.54
N LYS A 24 5.83 11.31 -3.35
CA LYS A 24 7.04 11.89 -2.76
C LYS A 24 7.19 11.53 -1.28
N ALA A 25 6.10 11.58 -0.51
CA ALA A 25 6.13 11.30 0.92
C ALA A 25 6.46 9.82 1.21
N PHE A 26 5.91 8.89 0.44
CA PHE A 26 6.14 7.46 0.61
C PHE A 26 7.40 6.93 -0.09
N ALA A 27 8.03 7.71 -0.96
CA ALA A 27 9.34 7.37 -1.54
C ALA A 27 10.51 7.69 -0.60
N TYR A 28 10.30 8.48 0.45
CA TYR A 28 11.35 8.78 1.43
C TYR A 28 11.60 7.57 2.34
N THR A 29 12.84 7.09 2.37
CA THR A 29 13.31 6.18 3.39
C THR A 29 14.41 6.87 4.21
N ARG A 30 14.39 6.70 5.53
CA ARG A 30 15.50 7.20 6.37
C ARG A 30 16.81 6.49 6.02
N ALA A 31 16.68 5.25 5.53
CA ALA A 31 17.80 4.48 5.06
C ALA A 31 18.52 5.15 3.89
N ASP A 32 17.90 5.96 3.03
CA ASP A 32 18.59 6.58 1.90
C ASP A 32 19.05 8.04 2.16
N ASP A 33 18.70 8.60 3.32
CA ASP A 33 19.05 9.95 3.74
C ASP A 33 20.43 10.00 4.43
N LYS A 34 21.41 10.63 3.77
CA LYS A 34 22.78 10.79 4.30
C LYS A 34 22.83 11.57 5.62
N ALA A 35 21.98 12.57 5.80
CA ALA A 35 21.96 13.37 7.01
C ALA A 35 21.34 12.57 8.17
N ALA A 36 20.26 11.82 7.90
CA ALA A 36 19.67 10.92 8.88
C ALA A 36 20.65 9.80 9.29
N ARG A 37 21.40 9.24 8.33
CA ARG A 37 22.47 8.25 8.62
C ARG A 37 23.60 8.80 9.50
N ALA A 38 23.88 10.10 9.40
CA ALA A 38 24.90 10.79 10.20
C ALA A 38 24.39 11.24 11.59
N GLY A 39 23.19 10.80 12.01
CA GLY A 39 22.60 11.15 13.31
C GLY A 39 21.72 12.41 13.30
N GLY A 40 21.45 12.98 12.12
CA GLY A 40 20.49 14.07 11.97
C GLY A 40 19.04 13.62 12.19
N ALA A 41 18.17 14.57 12.49
CA ALA A 41 16.75 14.29 12.75
C ALA A 41 16.04 13.58 11.57
N GLY A 42 16.45 13.87 10.33
CA GLY A 42 15.84 13.34 9.11
C GLY A 42 14.40 13.85 8.90
N GLN A 43 13.69 13.25 7.95
CA GLN A 43 12.27 13.50 7.72
C GLN A 43 11.42 12.34 8.26
N ARG A 44 10.10 12.56 8.32
CA ARG A 44 9.14 11.51 8.69
C ARG A 44 9.09 10.46 7.58
N GLU A 45 9.31 9.20 7.95
CA GLU A 45 9.15 8.04 7.08
C GLU A 45 7.75 7.46 7.26
N TYR A 46 6.99 7.39 6.17
CA TYR A 46 5.66 6.80 6.15
C TYR A 46 5.76 5.30 5.84
N ARG A 47 5.12 4.48 6.67
CA ARG A 47 5.20 3.00 6.57
C ARG A 47 3.87 2.34 6.22
N ILE A 48 2.76 3.03 6.49
CA ILE A 48 1.40 2.53 6.26
C ILE A 48 0.68 3.58 5.43
N LEU A 49 0.08 3.14 4.33
CA LEU A 49 -0.83 3.93 3.50
C LEU A 49 -2.23 3.34 3.65
N VAL A 50 -3.16 4.11 4.15
CA VAL A 50 -4.57 3.71 4.26
C VAL A 50 -5.27 4.07 2.95
N VAL A 51 -5.95 3.08 2.36
CA VAL A 51 -6.61 3.18 1.05
C VAL A 51 -8.02 2.58 1.14
N ALA A 52 -8.99 3.20 0.49
CA ALA A 52 -10.32 2.62 0.29
C ALA A 52 -10.73 2.50 -1.16
N GLU A 53 -10.66 3.60 -1.92
CA GLU A 53 -11.15 3.65 -3.31
C GLU A 53 -10.29 4.54 -4.20
N LYS A 54 -9.92 5.75 -3.77
CA LYS A 54 -9.41 6.79 -4.69
C LYS A 54 -8.00 6.55 -5.20
N TYR A 55 -7.18 5.81 -4.46
CA TYR A 55 -5.81 5.52 -4.88
C TYR A 55 -5.70 4.40 -5.93
N GLN A 56 -6.83 3.94 -6.46
CA GLN A 56 -6.88 2.89 -7.49
C GLN A 56 -6.37 3.35 -8.87
N THR A 57 -6.31 4.66 -9.16
CA THR A 57 -5.78 5.17 -10.44
C THR A 57 -4.63 6.16 -10.21
N GLY A 58 -3.40 5.76 -10.59
CA GLY A 58 -2.25 6.67 -10.71
C GLY A 58 -1.24 6.67 -9.55
N PHE A 59 -1.58 6.15 -8.38
CA PHE A 59 -0.60 5.93 -7.30
C PHE A 59 0.10 4.58 -7.47
N ASP A 60 1.41 4.61 -7.73
CA ASP A 60 2.27 3.43 -7.83
C ASP A 60 3.39 3.55 -6.81
N GLN A 61 3.53 2.54 -5.94
CA GLN A 61 4.55 2.54 -4.89
C GLN A 61 5.41 1.27 -4.97
N PRO A 62 6.59 1.34 -5.60
CA PRO A 62 7.50 0.21 -5.73
C PRO A 62 7.96 -0.40 -4.39
N LEU A 63 7.99 0.41 -3.32
CA LEU A 63 8.41 -0.02 -1.99
C LEU A 63 7.31 -0.76 -1.20
N LEU A 64 6.11 -0.96 -1.77
CA LEU A 64 5.02 -1.67 -1.09
C LEU A 64 5.35 -3.16 -0.95
N THR A 65 5.42 -3.67 0.27
CA THR A 65 5.77 -5.08 0.56
C THR A 65 4.60 -5.88 1.12
N THR A 66 3.79 -5.27 1.98
CA THR A 66 2.68 -5.94 2.66
C THR A 66 1.37 -5.22 2.41
N MET A 67 0.30 -5.96 2.14
CA MET A 67 -1.07 -5.43 2.12
C MET A 67 -1.91 -6.08 3.20
N TYR A 68 -2.64 -5.24 3.92
CA TYR A 68 -3.67 -5.64 4.88
C TYR A 68 -5.02 -5.40 4.22
N VAL A 69 -5.77 -6.47 3.97
CA VAL A 69 -7.02 -6.42 3.21
C VAL A 69 -8.19 -6.59 4.16
N ASN A 70 -8.93 -5.51 4.37
CA ASN A 70 -10.21 -5.53 5.09
C ASN A 70 -11.34 -5.05 4.17
N LYS A 71 -11.40 -5.63 2.96
CA LYS A 71 -12.38 -5.30 1.93
C LYS A 71 -12.66 -6.55 1.11
N SER A 72 -13.92 -6.73 0.69
CA SER A 72 -14.25 -7.80 -0.23
C SER A 72 -13.61 -7.53 -1.60
N LEU A 73 -12.81 -8.49 -2.08
CA LEU A 73 -12.09 -8.45 -3.35
C LEU A 73 -12.51 -9.66 -4.19
N THR A 74 -13.06 -9.41 -5.38
CA THR A 74 -13.46 -10.48 -6.30
C THR A 74 -13.12 -10.12 -7.75
N GLY A 75 -12.86 -11.15 -8.56
CA GLY A 75 -12.60 -11.01 -9.99
C GLY A 75 -11.50 -9.99 -10.30
N ILE A 76 -11.78 -9.08 -11.24
CA ILE A 76 -10.79 -8.09 -11.70
C ILE A 76 -10.31 -7.14 -10.58
N SER A 77 -11.16 -6.84 -9.59
CA SER A 77 -10.79 -5.96 -8.48
C SER A 77 -9.71 -6.59 -7.60
N ALA A 78 -9.79 -7.91 -7.36
CA ALA A 78 -8.77 -8.66 -6.64
C ALA A 78 -7.43 -8.61 -7.40
N VAL A 79 -7.46 -8.90 -8.71
CA VAL A 79 -6.25 -8.88 -9.55
C VAL A 79 -5.62 -7.49 -9.57
N GLN A 80 -6.40 -6.44 -9.82
CA GLN A 80 -5.88 -5.07 -9.88
C GLN A 80 -5.31 -4.59 -8.53
N THR A 81 -5.96 -4.95 -7.43
CA THR A 81 -5.52 -4.54 -6.09
C THR A 81 -4.27 -5.30 -5.67
N LEU A 82 -4.31 -6.64 -5.75
CA LEU A 82 -3.22 -7.48 -5.27
C LEU A 82 -1.97 -7.40 -6.16
N SER A 83 -2.14 -7.18 -7.48
CA SER A 83 -1.02 -7.01 -8.41
C SER A 83 -0.16 -5.76 -8.15
N ARG A 84 -0.62 -4.83 -7.29
CA ARG A 84 0.19 -3.68 -6.86
C ARG A 84 1.45 -4.11 -6.12
N LEU A 85 1.45 -5.27 -5.47
CA LEU A 85 2.64 -5.83 -4.84
C LEU A 85 3.71 -6.29 -5.85
N ASN A 86 3.35 -6.54 -7.11
CA ASN A 86 4.27 -7.06 -8.11
C ASN A 86 5.29 -6.03 -8.62
N ARG A 87 5.31 -4.81 -8.09
CA ARG A 87 6.35 -3.82 -8.41
C ARG A 87 7.70 -4.23 -7.85
N THR A 88 8.71 -4.24 -8.71
CA THR A 88 10.09 -4.56 -8.35
C THR A 88 10.82 -3.32 -7.83
N ALA A 89 11.64 -3.49 -6.80
CA ALA A 89 12.56 -2.46 -6.30
C ALA A 89 13.89 -3.12 -5.89
N GLU A 90 15.00 -2.39 -5.94
CA GLU A 90 16.37 -2.93 -5.76
C GLU A 90 16.55 -3.72 -4.46
N ARG A 91 15.90 -3.30 -3.36
CA ARG A 91 16.00 -3.92 -2.04
C ARG A 91 14.75 -4.70 -1.63
N LYS A 92 13.91 -5.08 -2.59
CA LYS A 92 12.65 -5.78 -2.35
C LYS A 92 12.71 -7.18 -2.96
N THR A 93 12.54 -8.19 -2.13
CA THR A 93 12.54 -9.59 -2.54
C THR A 93 11.12 -10.17 -2.49
N GLN A 94 10.93 -11.34 -3.09
CA GLN A 94 9.66 -12.07 -3.01
C GLN A 94 9.34 -12.51 -1.57
N ALA A 95 10.36 -12.73 -0.73
CA ALA A 95 10.18 -13.10 0.67
C ALA A 95 9.64 -11.93 1.53
N ASP A 96 9.77 -10.69 1.05
CA ASP A 96 9.20 -9.51 1.72
C ASP A 96 7.71 -9.32 1.37
N LEU A 97 7.21 -10.03 0.35
CA LEU A 97 5.83 -9.89 -0.11
C LEU A 97 4.87 -10.67 0.78
N ALA A 98 3.86 -9.99 1.31
CA ALA A 98 2.82 -10.62 2.09
C ALA A 98 1.46 -9.96 1.87
N VAL A 99 0.40 -10.78 1.90
CA VAL A 99 -0.99 -10.31 1.96
C VAL A 99 -1.60 -10.91 3.21
N LEU A 100 -2.09 -10.05 4.10
CA LEU A 100 -2.90 -10.44 5.23
C LEU A 100 -4.34 -10.04 4.95
N ASP A 101 -5.15 -11.03 4.55
CA ASP A 101 -6.56 -10.85 4.21
C ASP A 101 -7.45 -11.26 5.38
N PHE A 102 -8.37 -10.38 5.76
CA PHE A 102 -9.30 -10.59 6.88
C PHE A 102 -10.73 -10.90 6.41
N VAL A 103 -11.00 -10.84 5.10
CA VAL A 103 -12.36 -10.86 4.54
C VAL A 103 -12.55 -11.97 3.51
N ASN A 104 -11.57 -12.21 2.65
CA ASN A 104 -11.73 -13.09 1.48
C ASN A 104 -11.15 -14.49 1.72
N ASP A 105 -11.74 -15.50 1.08
CA ASP A 105 -11.17 -16.84 1.03
C ASP A 105 -10.02 -16.91 0.03
N ALA A 106 -8.95 -17.63 0.38
CA ALA A 106 -7.79 -17.77 -0.48
C ALA A 106 -8.11 -18.43 -1.83
N ASN A 107 -9.07 -19.38 -1.87
CA ASN A 107 -9.46 -20.03 -3.12
C ASN A 107 -10.18 -19.07 -4.06
N ASP A 108 -11.06 -18.21 -3.53
CA ASP A 108 -11.78 -17.20 -4.33
C ASP A 108 -10.81 -16.18 -4.95
N ILE A 109 -9.79 -15.79 -4.17
CA ILE A 109 -8.69 -14.94 -4.68
C ILE A 109 -7.92 -15.69 -5.77
N GLN A 110 -7.55 -16.95 -5.56
CA GLN A 110 -6.84 -17.74 -6.57
C GLN A 110 -7.66 -17.90 -7.87
N ASP A 111 -8.95 -18.19 -7.75
CA ASP A 111 -9.87 -18.32 -8.87
C ASP A 111 -10.01 -17.01 -9.64
N SER A 112 -9.95 -15.87 -8.95
CA SER A 112 -9.93 -14.55 -9.59
C SER A 112 -8.66 -14.31 -10.43
N PHE A 113 -7.54 -14.96 -10.10
CA PHE A 113 -6.27 -14.83 -10.81
C PHE A 113 -6.13 -15.78 -12.01
N ARG A 114 -6.77 -16.97 -11.97
CA ARG A 114 -6.67 -18.02 -13.02
C ARG A 114 -6.89 -17.55 -14.48
N PRO A 115 -7.77 -16.57 -14.78
CA PRO A 115 -7.95 -16.11 -16.16
C PRO A 115 -6.76 -15.32 -16.73
N TYR A 116 -5.84 -14.87 -15.88
CA TYR A 116 -4.77 -13.93 -16.24
C TYR A 116 -3.35 -14.52 -16.13
N PHE A 117 -3.18 -15.62 -15.39
CA PHE A 117 -1.91 -16.29 -15.10
C PHE A 117 -2.09 -17.81 -15.22
#